data_AF-A0A1K2FXU1-F1
#
_entry.id   AF-A0A1K2FXU1-F1
#
_cell.length_a   1.000
_cell.length_b   1.000
_cell.length_c   1.000
_cell.angle_alpha   90.00
_cell.angle_beta   90.00
_cell.angle_gamma   90.00
#
_symmetry.space_group_name_H-M   'P 1'
#
loop_
_entity.id
_entity.type
_entity.pdbx_description
1 polymer ?
#
loop_
_entity_poly.entity_id
_entity_poly.type
_entity_poly.pdbx_seq_one_letter_code
_entity_poly.pdbx_strand_id
1 'polypeptide(L)' 'MQARLVSYNSGDSIPVGSTVELDGNYPVTVTAVHPAHDDEDTGMVAIRYEWGAVENVDPVRLGAYIAA' A
#
# COMPACT_ATOMS: atom_id res chain seq x y z
N MET A 1 -4.44 15.80 7.34
CA MET A 1 -4.94 15.17 6.10
C MET A 1 -4.75 13.66 6.27
N GLN A 2 -5.63 12.83 5.71
CA GLN A 2 -5.54 11.37 5.89
C GLN A 2 -4.70 10.79 4.74
N ALA A 3 -3.67 10.02 5.09
CA ALA A 3 -2.80 9.43 4.10
C ALA A 3 -3.56 8.46 3.18
N ARG A 4 -3.20 8.47 1.90
CA ARG A 4 -3.78 7.60 0.87
C ARG A 4 -2.71 6.98 0.00
N LEU A 5 -2.95 5.75 -0.44
CA LEU A 5 -2.11 5.06 -1.40
C LEU A 5 -2.50 5.48 -2.82
N VAL A 6 -1.53 5.77 -3.69
CA VAL A 6 -1.76 6.25 -5.06
C VAL A 6 -0.92 5.45 -6.05
N SER A 7 -1.56 4.94 -7.11
CA SER A 7 -0.91 4.15 -8.17
C SER A 7 0.09 4.98 -8.96
N TYR A 8 1.31 4.47 -9.18
CA TYR A 8 2.26 5.09 -10.11
C TYR A 8 1.79 5.04 -11.56
N ASN A 9 1.01 4.01 -11.92
CA ASN A 9 0.59 3.80 -13.31
C ASN A 9 -0.56 4.71 -13.74
N SER A 10 -1.55 4.94 -12.86
CA SER A 10 -2.74 5.73 -13.20
C SER A 10 -2.86 7.05 -12.44
N GLY A 11 -2.17 7.22 -11.32
CA GLY A 11 -2.33 8.37 -10.42
C GLY A 11 -3.61 8.32 -9.58
N ASP A 12 -4.40 7.25 -9.68
CA ASP A 12 -5.63 7.09 -8.90
C ASP A 12 -5.33 6.60 -7.47
N SER A 13 -6.23 6.95 -6.55
CA SER A 13 -6.15 6.47 -5.17
C SER A 13 -6.58 5.01 -5.06
N ILE A 14 -5.80 4.20 -4.35
CA ILE A 14 -6.08 2.80 -4.03
C ILE A 14 -6.68 2.77 -2.61
N PRO A 15 -7.98 2.47 -2.47
CA PRO A 15 -8.62 2.45 -1.16
C PRO A 15 -8.26 1.18 -0.38
N VAL A 16 -8.34 1.28 0.95
CA VAL A 16 -8.31 0.11 1.82
C VAL A 16 -9.45 -0.84 1.46
N GLY A 17 -9.15 -2.12 1.37
CA GLY A 17 -10.04 -3.19 0.91
C GLY A 17 -9.87 -3.55 -0.57
N SER A 18 -9.16 -2.72 -1.36
CA SER A 18 -8.85 -3.05 -2.76
C SER A 18 -7.74 -4.09 -2.87
N THR A 19 -7.84 -4.91 -3.92
CA THR A 19 -6.78 -5.85 -4.32
C THR A 19 -5.86 -5.18 -5.33
N VAL A 20 -4.56 -5.31 -5.12
CA VAL A 20 -3.49 -4.83 -6.00
C VAL A 20 -2.46 -5.93 -6.22
N GLU A 21 -1.67 -5.84 -7.29
CA GLU A 21 -0.60 -6.80 -7.56
C GLU A 21 0.72 -6.34 -6.94
N LEU A 22 1.28 -7.18 -6.07
CA LEU A 22 2.64 -7.02 -5.55
C LEU A 22 3.64 -7.52 -6.60
N ASP A 23 4.59 -6.65 -6.99
CA ASP A 23 5.67 -6.93 -7.94
C ASP A 23 5.18 -7.65 -9.23
N GLY A 24 3.96 -7.34 -9.69
CA GLY A 24 3.39 -7.80 -10.95
C GLY A 24 2.95 -9.27 -11.02
N ASN A 25 2.85 -10.00 -9.91
CA ASN A 25 2.41 -11.41 -9.94
C ASN A 25 1.64 -11.91 -8.71
N TYR A 26 1.60 -11.19 -7.59
CA TYR A 26 0.90 -11.66 -6.38
C TYR A 26 -0.24 -10.71 -5.99
N PRO A 27 -1.52 -11.08 -6.19
CA PRO A 27 -2.63 -10.24 -5.75
C PRO A 27 -2.70 -10.21 -4.21
N VAL A 28 -2.82 -9.01 -3.65
CA VAL A 28 -2.89 -8.76 -2.21
C VAL A 28 -3.94 -7.71 -1.90
N THR A 29 -4.67 -7.87 -0.80
CA THR A 29 -5.66 -6.88 -0.37
C THR A 29 -5.01 -5.84 0.53
N VAL A 30 -5.13 -4.56 0.21
CA VAL A 30 -4.69 -3.47 1.10
C VAL A 30 -5.60 -3.43 2.33
N THR A 31 -5.04 -3.50 3.52
CA THR A 31 -5.81 -3.48 4.78
C THR A 31 -5.60 -2.21 5.59
N ALA A 32 -4.47 -1.53 5.42
CA ALA A 32 -4.21 -0.21 6.01
C ALA A 32 -3.09 0.54 5.27
N VAL A 33 -3.11 1.86 5.39
CA VAL A 33 -2.05 2.76 4.91
C VAL A 33 -1.49 3.49 6.12
N HIS A 34 -0.19 3.38 6.34
CA HIS A 34 0.53 3.94 7.49
C HIS A 34 1.47 5.05 7.01
N PRO A 35 1.11 6.34 7.16
CA PRO A 35 2.03 7.42 6.85
C PRO A 35 3.21 7.45 7.83
N ALA A 36 4.37 7.89 7.36
CA ALA A 36 5.49 8.20 8.24
C ALA A 36 5.12 9.42 9.11
N HIS A 37 5.48 9.37 10.39
CA HIS A 37 5.33 10.50 11.31
C HIS A 37 6.71 11.02 11.75
N ASP A 38 6.93 12.29 11.43
CA ASP A 38 7.82 13.26 12.08
C ASP A 38 9.34 13.07 12.07
N ASP A 39 9.96 11.89 11.96
CA ASP A 39 11.44 11.86 11.73
C ASP A 39 12.08 10.57 11.21
N GLU A 40 11.38 9.43 11.04
CA GLU A 40 12.03 8.29 10.36
C GLU A 40 11.05 7.28 9.74
N ASP A 41 11.44 6.86 8.54
CA ASP A 41 11.05 5.72 7.71
C ASP A 41 9.67 5.67 7.03
N THR A 42 9.73 6.09 5.76
CA THR A 42 9.02 5.57 4.58
C THR A 42 7.69 4.89 4.92
N GLY A 43 6.58 5.63 4.78
CA GLY A 43 5.26 5.09 5.09
C GLY A 43 5.02 3.71 4.46
N MET A 44 4.31 2.85 5.18
CA MET A 44 4.09 1.45 4.81
C MET A 44 2.62 1.16 4.51
N VAL A 45 2.40 0.05 3.81
CA VAL A 45 1.05 -0.47 3.52
C VAL A 45 0.93 -1.85 4.16
N ALA A 46 -0.09 -2.02 5.00
CA ALA A 46 -0.47 -3.35 5.47
C ALA A 46 -1.28 -4.04 4.36
N ILE A 47 -0.88 -5.25 4.02
CA ILE A 47 -1.53 -6.08 2.99
C ILE A 47 -1.91 -7.44 3.57
N ARG A 48 -2.95 -8.06 3.00
CA ARG A 48 -3.34 -9.44 3.30
C ARG A 48 -3.24 -10.30 2.04
N TYR A 49 -2.51 -11.39 2.15
CA TYR A 49 -2.43 -12.43 1.11
C TYR A 49 -3.71 -13.28 1.07
N GLU A 50 -3.96 -13.95 -0.04
CA GLU A 50 -5.12 -14.85 -0.19
C GLU A 50 -5.12 -15.99 0.83
N TRP A 51 -3.94 -16.48 1.24
CA TRP A 51 -3.80 -17.49 2.30
C TRP A 51 -3.92 -16.92 3.73
N GLY A 52 -4.27 -15.64 3.87
CA GLY A 52 -4.62 -15.01 5.14
C GLY A 52 -3.48 -14.38 5.93
N ALA A 53 -2.23 -14.51 5.48
CA ALA A 53 -1.10 -13.82 6.12
C ALA A 53 -1.21 -12.29 5.92
N VAL A 54 -0.74 -11.53 6.90
CA VAL A 54 -0.69 -10.06 6.86
C VAL A 54 0.76 -9.61 6.98
N GLU A 55 1.18 -8.69 6.13
CA GLU A 55 2.54 -8.13 6.08
C GLU A 55 2.48 -6.62 5.88
N ASN A 56 3.47 -5.90 6.42
CA ASN A 56 3.71 -4.49 6.10
C ASN A 56 4.78 -4.40 5.02
N VAL A 57 4.45 -3.75 3.91
CA VAL A 57 5.35 -3.62 2.76
C VAL A 57 5.54 -2.15 2.38
N ASP A 58 6.67 -1.86 1.74
CA ASP A 58 6.90 -0.58 1.09
C ASP A 58 5.88 -0.40 -0.06
N PRO A 59 5.23 0.77 -0.19
CA PRO A 59 4.29 1.04 -1.28
C PRO A 59 4.89 0.85 -2.68
N VAL A 60 6.22 0.96 -2.85
CA VAL A 60 6.89 0.71 -4.13
C VAL A 60 6.70 -0.71 -4.63
N ARG A 61 6.61 -1.71 -3.72
CA ARG A 61 6.36 -3.11 -4.08
C ARG A 61 4.97 -3.33 -4.65
N LEU A 62 4.04 -2.40 -4.39
CA LEU A 62 2.69 -2.39 -4.92
C LEU A 62 2.57 -1.49 -6.17
N GLY A 63 3.69 -0.96 -6.67
CA GLY A 63 3.68 0.03 -7.75
C GLY A 63 2.95 1.32 -7.36
N ALA A 64 3.07 1.76 -6.10
CA ALA A 64 2.36 2.91 -5.56
C ALA A 64 3.23 3.80 -4.66
N TYR A 65 2.71 4.96 -4.28
CA TYR A 65 3.29 5.85 -3.25
C TYR A 65 2.23 6.34 -2.28
N ILE A 66 2.65 6.83 -1.12
CA ILE A 66 1.76 7.40 -0.10
C ILE A 66 1.73 8.92 -0.26
N ALA A 67 0.52 9.47 -0.37
CA ALA A 67 0.26 10.91 -0.38
C ALA A 67 -0.43 11.33 0.93
N ALA A 68 -0.02 12.47 1.50
CA ALA A 68 -0.59 13.06 2.71
C ALA A 68 -1.97 13.71 2.50
#